data_AF-A0A2V2SJI0-F1
#
_entry.id   AF-A0A2V2SJI0-F1
#
_cell.length_a   1.000
_cell.length_b   1.000
_cell.length_c   1.000
_cell.angle_alpha   90.00
_cell.angle_beta   90.00
_cell.angle_gamma   90.00
#
_symmetry.space_group_name_H-M   'P 1'
#
loop_
_entity.id
_entity.type
_entity.pdbx_description
1 polymer ?
#
loop_
_entity_poly.entity_id
_entity_poly.type
_entity_poly.pdbx_seq_one_letter_code
_entity_poly.pdbx_strand_id
1 'polypeptide(L)'
;MAKARPAAQGPISIMRSTILKVIVFALASFLLTASVFAQQVVSWTTPSSGKWETSSEWSGGHGPDSASYVFITNAVSKVITIDSTTTSSFTNSLVINSLVLNAPHGSTNTLSLTNGGLAVPLRVLAGLSIGSDGALSVNNSALLVNGAMTMNEGDPIAIITNGSLTAGSLALGSAILNGGIGTLAIQAGAVVTVTSNITAVSPGAPSSINIAGGSLIATNGLTQLGASGHAQLLISGGSHILRQVWLGSPNPSPFSSGSLILSGGTLTVQGTGLGAGAGLALSAGGYIQDGGDMEGSGTSFTIAYYPHNSTAYLSNGIANWGAVYLGYSPGYTGTYVQAGGLMTVANNMVIGDNCAQGNGSVYGSVMLLGGTLCVTNATHTAWLDVRNGQFLLGSNATLIVDNLIVTNSCGQFINSGGTLIMTNNPPILSPDMDADGDGQSNGNEALAGTDPLDPTSYFHILSTTLTNSTGLSQGNPKDIRIDWTSVGQHSYVVQTNSNLTSSAFYDLSPVLTNTNPATIPGTNTYIHIGGATNATRYYRLRLGP
;
A
#
# COMPACT_ATOMS: atom_id res chain seq x y z
N MET A 1 4.99 79.77 62.28
CA MET A 1 6.41 79.96 61.88
C MET A 1 7.00 78.59 61.56
N ALA A 2 7.14 78.23 60.29
CA ALA A 2 7.99 77.12 59.87
C ALA A 2 8.52 77.43 58.47
N LYS A 3 9.83 77.35 58.36
CA LYS A 3 10.73 78.05 57.43
C LYS A 3 10.87 77.24 56.14
N ALA A 4 10.80 77.90 54.99
CA ALA A 4 11.14 77.33 53.69
C ALA A 4 12.62 76.88 53.67
N ARG A 5 12.89 75.72 53.05
CA ARG A 5 14.23 75.23 52.68
C ARG A 5 14.32 75.10 51.14
N PRO A 6 15.50 75.29 50.54
CA PRO A 6 15.68 75.66 49.13
C PRO A 6 15.67 74.46 48.18
N ALA A 7 15.34 74.73 46.92
CA ALA A 7 15.31 73.79 45.81
C ALA A 7 16.72 73.22 45.50
N ALA A 8 16.87 71.91 45.64
CA ALA A 8 18.04 71.17 45.17
C ALA A 8 17.91 70.89 43.67
N GLN A 9 18.95 71.20 42.91
CA GLN A 9 19.09 70.83 41.50
C GLN A 9 18.97 69.30 41.35
N GLY A 10 18.00 68.87 40.53
CA GLY A 10 17.64 67.46 40.36
C GLY A 10 18.67 66.63 39.58
N PRO A 11 18.59 65.29 39.69
CA PRO A 11 19.59 64.31 39.26
C PRO A 11 19.66 64.06 37.73
N ILE A 12 19.26 65.03 36.91
CA ILE A 12 19.06 64.83 35.47
C ILE A 12 20.37 64.99 34.67
N SER A 13 21.34 65.76 35.19
CA SER A 13 22.62 66.02 34.51
C SER A 13 23.60 64.84 34.57
N ILE A 14 23.67 64.15 35.72
CA ILE A 14 24.62 63.04 35.93
C ILE A 14 24.14 61.76 35.22
N MET A 15 22.83 61.54 35.10
CA MET A 15 22.28 60.39 34.37
C MET A 15 22.56 60.42 32.86
N ARG A 16 22.62 61.60 32.23
CA ARG A 16 22.89 61.70 30.77
C ARG A 16 24.32 61.31 30.39
N SER A 17 25.32 61.67 31.21
CA SER A 17 26.73 61.32 30.94
C SER A 17 27.00 59.81 31.11
N THR A 18 26.38 59.18 32.11
CA THR A 18 26.56 57.74 32.37
C THR A 18 25.81 56.88 31.36
N ILE A 19 24.60 57.29 30.94
CA ILE A 19 23.83 56.60 29.90
C ILE A 19 24.52 56.70 28.52
N LEU A 20 25.09 57.86 28.17
CA LEU A 20 25.81 58.02 26.89
C LEU A 20 27.10 57.19 26.84
N LYS A 21 27.84 57.06 27.96
CA LYS A 21 29.06 56.22 28.03
C LYS A 21 28.73 54.73 28.01
N VAL A 22 27.63 54.30 28.64
CA VAL A 22 27.15 52.91 28.60
C VAL A 22 26.64 52.54 27.21
N ILE A 23 25.98 53.45 26.50
CA ILE A 23 25.54 53.21 25.10
C ILE A 23 26.73 53.14 24.13
N VAL A 24 27.76 53.98 24.30
CA VAL A 24 28.97 53.93 23.45
C VAL A 24 29.82 52.68 23.73
N PHE A 25 29.95 52.24 25.00
CA PHE A 25 30.61 50.96 25.32
C PHE A 25 29.78 49.77 24.85
N ALA A 26 28.45 49.79 24.97
CA ALA A 26 27.59 48.73 24.46
C ALA A 26 27.61 48.65 22.93
N LEU A 27 27.64 49.78 22.20
CA LEU A 27 27.81 49.79 20.74
C LEU A 27 29.21 49.28 20.34
N ALA A 28 30.28 49.70 21.02
CA ALA A 28 31.63 49.21 20.74
C ALA A 28 31.81 47.72 21.08
N SER A 29 31.10 47.22 22.10
CA SER A 29 31.08 45.79 22.47
C SER A 29 30.23 44.95 21.51
N PHE A 30 29.14 45.52 20.98
CA PHE A 30 28.30 44.91 19.94
C PHE A 30 29.00 44.92 18.56
N LEU A 31 29.89 45.89 18.31
CA LEU A 31 30.80 45.88 17.16
C LEU A 31 32.03 44.97 17.34
N LEU A 32 32.40 44.56 18.57
CA LEU A 32 33.53 43.66 18.82
C LEU A 32 33.14 42.19 19.09
N THR A 33 31.85 41.88 19.26
CA THR A 33 31.32 40.49 19.28
C THR A 33 30.46 40.15 18.07
N ALA A 34 30.31 41.07 17.10
CA ALA A 34 29.93 40.73 15.73
C ALA A 34 31.12 40.12 14.96
N SER A 35 31.72 39.06 15.53
CA SER A 35 32.29 37.97 14.74
C SER A 35 31.30 36.81 14.77
N VAL A 36 30.02 37.13 14.50
CA VAL A 36 29.18 36.18 13.79
C VAL A 36 29.89 36.00 12.45
N PHE A 37 30.28 34.78 12.07
CA PHE A 37 30.75 34.53 10.72
C PHE A 37 29.83 35.28 9.75
N ALA A 38 30.37 36.26 9.01
CA ALA A 38 29.62 36.90 7.95
C ALA A 38 29.22 35.78 6.98
N GLN A 39 27.94 35.46 6.98
CA GLN A 39 27.35 34.38 6.21
C GLN A 39 27.50 34.75 4.73
N GLN A 40 28.31 33.99 3.97
CA GLN A 40 28.64 34.34 2.58
C GLN A 40 27.47 33.93 1.66
N VAL A 41 26.54 34.85 1.46
CA VAL A 41 25.44 34.67 0.50
C VAL A 41 25.96 34.88 -0.92
N VAL A 42 25.72 33.89 -1.79
CA VAL A 42 26.19 33.89 -3.18
C VAL A 42 25.01 33.65 -4.10
N SER A 43 24.50 34.70 -4.72
CA SER A 43 23.32 34.65 -5.59
C SER A 43 23.73 34.79 -7.05
N TRP A 44 23.12 34.03 -7.95
CA TRP A 44 23.30 34.25 -9.38
C TRP A 44 22.73 35.63 -9.74
N THR A 45 23.48 36.48 -10.44
CA THR A 45 23.08 37.86 -10.76
C THR A 45 22.75 38.06 -12.23
N THR A 46 23.25 37.20 -13.11
CA THR A 46 23.06 37.36 -14.56
C THR A 46 21.64 37.00 -15.01
N PRO A 47 21.01 37.81 -15.89
CA PRO A 47 19.67 37.51 -16.38
C PRO A 47 19.64 36.28 -17.30
N SER A 48 20.73 35.97 -18.02
CA SER A 48 20.87 34.82 -18.90
C SER A 48 21.39 33.56 -18.20
N SER A 49 21.29 32.43 -18.91
CA SER A 49 21.99 31.18 -18.60
C SER A 49 23.50 31.36 -18.57
N GLY A 50 24.20 30.48 -17.85
CA GLY A 50 25.65 30.55 -17.75
C GLY A 50 26.28 29.32 -17.09
N LYS A 51 27.58 29.44 -16.86
CA LYS A 51 28.43 28.40 -16.29
C LYS A 51 28.61 28.63 -14.79
N TRP A 52 28.51 27.55 -14.01
CA TRP A 52 28.61 27.61 -12.55
C TRP A 52 29.93 28.23 -12.07
N GLU A 53 31.03 27.91 -12.73
CA GLU A 53 32.37 28.38 -12.37
C GLU A 53 32.66 29.85 -12.69
N THR A 54 31.80 30.53 -13.46
CA THR A 54 32.07 31.91 -13.90
C THR A 54 31.79 32.90 -12.77
N SER A 55 32.85 33.33 -12.07
CA SER A 55 32.74 34.14 -10.85
C SER A 55 32.05 35.51 -11.04
N SER A 56 32.11 36.10 -12.23
CA SER A 56 31.46 37.39 -12.54
C SER A 56 29.93 37.30 -12.56
N GLU A 57 29.37 36.11 -12.71
CA GLU A 57 27.92 35.86 -12.80
C GLU A 57 27.28 35.71 -11.41
N TRP A 58 28.08 35.73 -10.35
CA TRP A 58 27.67 35.60 -8.97
C TRP A 58 27.81 36.92 -8.22
N SER A 59 26.95 37.13 -7.22
CA SER A 59 27.03 38.28 -6.32
C SER A 59 28.38 38.31 -5.60
N GLY A 60 29.01 39.48 -5.55
CA GLY A 60 30.34 39.63 -4.94
C GLY A 60 31.50 39.27 -5.88
N GLY A 61 31.23 38.83 -7.11
CA GLY A 61 32.25 38.58 -8.13
C GLY A 61 33.14 37.37 -7.85
N HIS A 62 32.76 36.52 -6.89
CA HIS A 62 33.42 35.26 -6.56
C HIS A 62 32.44 34.10 -6.75
N GLY A 63 32.95 32.95 -7.19
CA GLY A 63 32.13 31.75 -7.34
C GLY A 63 31.72 31.15 -5.99
N PRO A 64 30.80 30.16 -6.00
CA PRO A 64 30.43 29.39 -4.81
C PRO A 64 31.62 28.60 -4.23
N ASP A 65 31.61 28.41 -2.92
CA ASP A 65 32.56 27.60 -2.16
C ASP A 65 31.91 27.00 -0.90
N SER A 66 32.71 26.32 -0.07
CA SER A 66 32.18 25.56 1.09
C SER A 66 31.51 26.40 2.17
N ALA A 67 31.77 27.72 2.21
CA ALA A 67 31.12 28.65 3.13
C ALA A 67 29.85 29.28 2.53
N SER A 68 29.63 29.07 1.23
CA SER A 68 28.61 29.77 0.47
C SER A 68 27.19 29.23 0.69
N TYR A 69 26.26 30.16 0.89
CA TYR A 69 24.82 29.94 0.82
C TYR A 69 24.35 30.38 -0.56
N VAL A 70 24.11 29.41 -1.44
CA VAL A 70 23.88 29.67 -2.86
C VAL A 70 22.41 29.89 -3.15
N PHE A 71 22.09 30.95 -3.89
CA PHE A 71 20.73 31.26 -4.34
C PHE A 71 20.66 31.37 -5.86
N ILE A 72 19.74 30.62 -6.44
CA ILE A 72 19.33 30.75 -7.83
C ILE A 72 17.83 31.06 -7.79
N THR A 73 17.50 32.35 -7.74
CA THR A 73 16.15 32.85 -7.42
C THR A 73 15.70 34.01 -8.34
N ASN A 74 16.27 34.11 -9.53
CA ASN A 74 16.05 35.25 -10.41
C ASN A 74 14.67 35.22 -11.08
N ALA A 75 14.22 36.40 -11.55
CA ALA A 75 12.92 36.58 -12.18
C ALA A 75 12.77 36.08 -13.63
N VAL A 76 13.87 35.75 -14.30
CA VAL A 76 13.88 35.33 -15.70
C VAL A 76 14.41 33.91 -15.76
N SER A 77 13.76 33.05 -16.55
CA SER A 77 14.16 31.67 -16.74
C SER A 77 15.61 31.57 -17.20
N LYS A 78 16.37 30.66 -16.61
CA LYS A 78 17.76 30.43 -16.98
C LYS A 78 18.23 29.03 -16.60
N VAL A 79 19.36 28.65 -17.17
CA VAL A 79 20.05 27.38 -16.88
C VAL A 79 21.47 27.67 -16.42
N ILE A 80 21.80 27.23 -15.20
CA ILE A 80 23.16 27.26 -14.67
C ILE A 80 23.73 25.86 -14.86
N THR A 81 24.87 25.76 -15.55
CA THR A 81 25.42 24.48 -15.98
C THR A 81 26.72 24.14 -15.25
N ILE A 82 26.73 22.96 -14.62
CA ILE A 82 27.92 22.26 -14.15
C ILE A 82 28.19 21.13 -15.16
N ASP A 83 29.37 21.11 -15.78
CA ASP A 83 29.75 20.06 -16.73
C ASP A 83 31.14 19.49 -16.44
N SER A 84 31.68 18.69 -17.38
CA SER A 84 33.01 18.09 -17.28
C SER A 84 34.12 19.12 -17.03
N THR A 85 34.01 20.34 -17.57
CA THR A 85 35.01 21.40 -17.36
C THR A 85 34.95 21.89 -15.93
N THR A 86 33.74 22.10 -15.40
CA THR A 86 33.52 22.48 -14.01
C THR A 86 34.10 21.41 -13.06
N THR A 87 33.82 20.14 -13.31
CA THR A 87 34.26 19.02 -12.46
C THR A 87 35.74 18.67 -12.61
N SER A 88 36.39 19.00 -13.73
CA SER A 88 37.83 18.76 -13.91
C SER A 88 38.71 19.90 -13.41
N SER A 89 38.23 21.15 -13.53
CA SER A 89 39.09 22.34 -13.42
C SER A 89 38.67 23.29 -12.30
N PHE A 90 37.44 23.19 -11.79
CA PHE A 90 36.88 24.10 -10.79
C PHE A 90 36.31 23.35 -9.58
N THR A 91 36.98 22.27 -9.16
CA THR A 91 36.53 21.35 -8.09
C THR A 91 36.25 22.04 -6.76
N ASN A 92 37.00 23.11 -6.42
CA ASN A 92 36.79 23.89 -5.20
C ASN A 92 35.41 24.59 -5.17
N SER A 93 34.79 24.81 -6.32
CA SER A 93 33.45 25.43 -6.42
C SER A 93 32.29 24.44 -6.27
N LEU A 94 32.59 23.13 -6.15
CA LEU A 94 31.61 22.04 -6.09
C LEU A 94 31.33 21.58 -4.67
N VAL A 95 31.83 22.26 -3.65
CA VAL A 95 31.42 22.04 -2.26
C VAL A 95 30.79 23.33 -1.78
N ILE A 96 29.52 23.28 -1.37
CA ILE A 96 28.77 24.45 -0.90
C ILE A 96 28.04 24.16 0.41
N ASN A 97 27.71 25.20 1.17
CA ASN A 97 26.97 25.02 2.41
C ASN A 97 25.52 24.63 2.13
N SER A 98 24.77 25.47 1.42
CA SER A 98 23.37 25.21 1.06
C SER A 98 23.05 25.74 -0.33
N LEU A 99 21.97 25.24 -0.93
CA LEU A 99 21.47 25.73 -2.20
C LEU A 99 19.95 25.93 -2.15
N VAL A 100 19.49 27.08 -2.64
CA VAL A 100 18.08 27.38 -2.90
C VAL A 100 17.88 27.62 -4.40
N LEU A 101 16.95 26.89 -4.99
CA LEU A 101 16.61 26.94 -6.41
C LEU A 101 15.11 27.19 -6.60
N ASN A 102 14.75 28.44 -6.89
CA ASN A 102 13.36 28.86 -7.08
C ASN A 102 13.27 29.81 -8.28
N ALA A 103 12.08 30.03 -8.81
CA ALA A 103 11.79 31.07 -9.78
C ALA A 103 10.41 31.70 -9.51
N PRO A 104 10.17 32.95 -9.91
CA PRO A 104 8.82 33.51 -9.91
C PRO A 104 7.90 32.81 -10.90
N HIS A 105 6.60 32.81 -10.59
CA HIS A 105 5.57 32.16 -11.41
C HIS A 105 5.66 32.58 -12.89
N GLY A 106 5.67 31.59 -13.78
CA GLY A 106 5.82 31.78 -15.23
C GLY A 106 7.27 31.85 -15.72
N SER A 107 8.25 31.63 -14.83
CA SER A 107 9.66 31.47 -15.17
C SER A 107 10.23 30.22 -14.51
N THR A 108 11.36 29.70 -15.01
CA THR A 108 11.99 28.48 -14.47
C THR A 108 13.49 28.67 -14.37
N ASN A 109 14.01 28.55 -13.16
CA ASN A 109 15.45 28.52 -12.92
C ASN A 109 15.90 27.07 -12.80
N THR A 110 16.86 26.70 -13.65
CA THR A 110 17.36 25.33 -13.75
C THR A 110 18.80 25.25 -13.29
N LEU A 111 19.11 24.32 -12.39
CA LEU A 111 20.47 23.83 -12.18
C LEU A 111 20.65 22.53 -12.98
N SER A 112 21.57 22.56 -13.95
CA SER A 112 21.87 21.42 -14.82
C SER A 112 23.27 20.90 -14.53
N LEU A 113 23.35 19.68 -14.00
CA LEU A 113 24.59 18.92 -13.90
C LEU A 113 24.61 17.97 -15.10
N THR A 114 25.49 18.20 -16.06
CA THR A 114 25.51 17.47 -17.33
C THR A 114 26.91 16.99 -17.69
N ASN A 115 27.09 15.68 -17.83
CA ASN A 115 28.37 15.06 -18.22
C ASN A 115 29.56 15.45 -17.31
N GLY A 116 29.32 15.79 -16.05
CA GLY A 116 30.38 16.04 -15.07
C GLY A 116 31.12 14.77 -14.62
N GLY A 117 30.56 13.60 -14.91
CA GLY A 117 31.02 12.32 -14.38
C GLY A 117 30.58 12.10 -12.93
N LEU A 118 30.81 10.89 -12.42
CA LEU A 118 30.33 10.47 -11.09
C LEU A 118 31.37 10.65 -9.97
N ALA A 119 32.64 10.90 -10.33
CA ALA A 119 33.75 10.92 -9.37
C ALA A 119 33.81 12.20 -8.52
N VAL A 120 33.39 13.34 -9.09
CA VAL A 120 33.42 14.64 -8.42
C VAL A 120 32.00 15.21 -8.38
N PRO A 121 31.23 14.92 -7.32
CA PRO A 121 29.86 15.42 -7.21
C PRO A 121 29.83 16.91 -6.85
N LEU A 122 28.72 17.58 -7.19
CA LEU A 122 28.32 18.77 -6.43
C LEU A 122 27.91 18.30 -5.03
N ARG A 123 28.60 18.81 -4.00
CA ARG A 123 28.34 18.47 -2.60
C ARG A 123 27.71 19.65 -1.87
N VAL A 124 26.49 19.43 -1.36
CA VAL A 124 25.73 20.38 -0.55
C VAL A 124 25.75 19.90 0.91
N LEU A 125 26.37 20.67 1.80
CA LEU A 125 26.68 20.22 3.17
C LEU A 125 25.46 20.24 4.10
N ALA A 126 24.62 21.28 4.03
CA ALA A 126 23.52 21.51 4.96
C ALA A 126 22.16 21.14 4.36
N GLY A 127 21.89 21.48 3.11
CA GLY A 127 20.63 21.13 2.45
C GLY A 127 20.40 21.82 1.11
N LEU A 128 19.51 21.23 0.33
CA LEU A 128 19.05 21.71 -0.97
C LEU A 128 17.55 21.95 -0.90
N SER A 129 17.11 23.18 -1.17
CA SER A 129 15.70 23.49 -1.35
C SER A 129 15.41 23.83 -2.81
N ILE A 130 14.44 23.15 -3.39
CA ILE A 130 13.85 23.47 -4.69
C ILE A 130 12.43 23.94 -4.43
N GLY A 131 12.20 25.25 -4.55
CA GLY A 131 10.88 25.85 -4.38
C GLY A 131 10.19 26.12 -5.71
N SER A 132 9.27 27.08 -5.72
CA SER A 132 8.39 27.32 -6.86
C SER A 132 9.15 27.43 -8.18
N ASP A 133 8.73 26.64 -9.17
CA ASP A 133 9.28 26.61 -10.53
C ASP A 133 10.82 26.43 -10.60
N GLY A 134 11.42 25.85 -9.57
CA GLY A 134 12.81 25.41 -9.57
C GLY A 134 12.96 24.05 -10.25
N ALA A 135 13.99 23.89 -11.09
CA ALA A 135 14.24 22.66 -11.82
C ALA A 135 15.66 22.13 -11.63
N LEU A 136 15.80 20.93 -11.10
CA LEU A 136 17.09 20.22 -11.03
C LEU A 136 17.16 19.16 -12.14
N SER A 137 18.23 19.18 -12.92
CA SER A 137 18.56 18.12 -13.88
C SER A 137 19.94 17.55 -13.57
N VAL A 138 20.00 16.26 -13.30
CA VAL A 138 21.27 15.52 -13.10
C VAL A 138 21.38 14.46 -14.18
N ASN A 139 22.28 14.69 -15.14
CA ASN A 139 22.54 13.80 -16.25
C ASN A 139 24.03 13.42 -16.29
N ASN A 140 24.34 12.12 -16.19
CA ASN A 140 25.73 11.61 -16.24
C ASN A 140 26.67 12.39 -15.29
N SER A 141 26.16 12.71 -14.10
CA SER A 141 26.78 13.55 -13.10
C SER A 141 26.33 13.09 -11.71
N ALA A 142 27.04 13.54 -10.66
CA ALA A 142 26.71 13.17 -9.29
C ALA A 142 26.34 14.42 -8.44
N LEU A 143 25.30 14.27 -7.62
CA LEU A 143 24.88 15.23 -6.60
C LEU A 143 24.85 14.54 -5.22
N LEU A 144 25.51 15.14 -4.25
CA LEU A 144 25.54 14.69 -2.86
C LEU A 144 25.00 15.79 -1.95
N VAL A 145 23.83 15.57 -1.36
CA VAL A 145 23.22 16.44 -0.36
C VAL A 145 23.33 15.74 0.99
N ASN A 146 24.25 16.18 1.85
CA ASN A 146 24.45 15.55 3.16
C ASN A 146 23.24 15.74 4.10
N GLY A 147 22.55 16.87 3.98
CA GLY A 147 21.33 17.16 4.73
C GLY A 147 20.05 16.84 3.94
N ALA A 148 19.01 17.62 4.19
CA ALA A 148 17.71 17.42 3.55
C ALA A 148 17.71 17.98 2.11
N MET A 149 17.05 17.25 1.21
CA MET A 149 16.58 17.78 -0.06
C MET A 149 15.06 17.99 0.03
N THR A 150 14.60 19.23 -0.15
CA THR A 150 13.19 19.61 0.00
C THR A 150 12.63 20.21 -1.29
N MET A 151 11.41 19.82 -1.65
CA MET A 151 10.73 20.22 -2.88
C MET A 151 9.30 20.70 -2.57
N ASN A 152 9.17 21.76 -1.75
CA ASN A 152 7.97 21.98 -0.93
C ASN A 152 7.05 23.15 -1.37
N GLU A 153 7.46 23.97 -2.33
CA GLU A 153 6.73 25.18 -2.75
C GLU A 153 6.54 25.20 -4.27
N GLY A 154 5.35 25.60 -4.75
CA GLY A 154 5.01 25.61 -6.18
C GLY A 154 5.12 24.24 -6.84
N ASP A 155 5.59 24.16 -8.08
CA ASP A 155 5.70 22.88 -8.82
C ASP A 155 7.17 22.49 -9.12
N PRO A 156 7.98 22.19 -8.09
CA PRO A 156 9.40 21.91 -8.25
C PRO A 156 9.61 20.54 -8.90
N ILE A 157 10.60 20.46 -9.78
CA ILE A 157 10.94 19.23 -10.48
C ILE A 157 12.42 18.87 -10.34
N ALA A 158 12.68 17.58 -10.13
CA ALA A 158 14.02 17.01 -10.18
C ALA A 158 14.03 15.81 -11.12
N ILE A 159 14.97 15.77 -12.07
CA ILE A 159 15.12 14.69 -13.05
C ILE A 159 16.54 14.13 -12.94
N ILE A 160 16.65 12.83 -12.67
CA ILE A 160 17.93 12.13 -12.59
C ILE A 160 18.00 11.10 -13.72
N THR A 161 19.07 11.12 -14.51
CA THR A 161 19.28 10.21 -15.66
C THR A 161 20.75 9.85 -15.79
N ASN A 162 21.09 8.56 -15.87
CA ASN A 162 22.49 8.08 -15.95
C ASN A 162 23.43 8.65 -14.87
N GLY A 163 22.88 9.18 -13.77
CA GLY A 163 23.60 9.94 -12.75
C GLY A 163 23.29 9.43 -11.35
N SER A 164 23.94 10.02 -10.34
CA SER A 164 23.66 9.68 -8.95
C SER A 164 23.17 10.90 -8.15
N LEU A 165 22.21 10.64 -7.27
CA LEU A 165 21.75 11.58 -6.25
C LEU A 165 21.80 10.87 -4.90
N THR A 166 22.54 11.41 -3.95
CA THR A 166 22.46 10.98 -2.54
C THR A 166 21.91 12.11 -1.71
N ALA A 167 20.89 11.83 -0.90
CA ALA A 167 20.30 12.80 0.03
C ALA A 167 20.26 12.25 1.47
N GLY A 168 20.45 13.12 2.45
CA GLY A 168 20.22 12.82 3.87
C GLY A 168 18.77 12.37 4.09
N SER A 169 17.83 13.27 3.84
CA SER A 169 16.40 12.99 3.73
C SER A 169 15.82 13.62 2.46
N LEU A 170 14.68 13.12 2.00
CA LEU A 170 13.99 13.63 0.82
C LEU A 170 12.55 13.97 1.18
N ALA A 171 12.14 15.22 0.96
CA ALA A 171 10.76 15.67 1.16
C ALA A 171 10.21 16.28 -0.13
N LEU A 172 9.07 15.77 -0.59
CA LEU A 172 8.35 16.26 -1.77
C LEU A 172 7.01 16.86 -1.39
N GLY A 173 6.83 18.11 -1.78
CA GLY A 173 5.63 18.91 -1.52
C GLY A 173 5.39 19.25 -0.06
N SER A 174 4.26 19.90 0.19
CA SER A 174 3.86 20.37 1.52
C SER A 174 2.36 20.21 1.71
N ALA A 175 1.93 19.82 2.92
CA ALA A 175 0.52 19.65 3.26
C ALA A 175 -0.20 20.98 3.60
N ILE A 176 0.52 22.11 3.61
CA ILE A 176 -0.05 23.43 3.91
C ILE A 176 -0.92 23.89 2.73
N LEU A 177 -1.94 24.74 2.98
CA LEU A 177 -2.71 25.39 1.92
C LEU A 177 -1.76 26.17 0.97
N ASN A 178 -1.88 25.95 -0.33
CA ASN A 178 -0.93 26.40 -1.37
C ASN A 178 0.48 25.79 -1.26
N GLY A 179 0.62 24.68 -0.54
CA GLY A 179 1.83 23.87 -0.53
C GLY A 179 2.14 23.31 -1.92
N GLY A 180 3.43 23.18 -2.22
CA GLY A 180 3.88 22.76 -3.53
C GLY A 180 3.63 21.28 -3.84
N ILE A 181 3.68 20.95 -5.13
CA ILE A 181 3.55 19.60 -5.69
C ILE A 181 4.94 19.18 -6.18
N GLY A 182 5.67 18.47 -5.33
CA GLY A 182 7.02 18.03 -5.65
C GLY A 182 7.02 16.83 -6.60
N THR A 183 7.83 16.90 -7.67
CA THR A 183 7.99 15.80 -8.62
C THR A 183 9.45 15.37 -8.77
N LEU A 184 9.75 14.12 -8.41
CA LEU A 184 11.04 13.48 -8.70
C LEU A 184 10.87 12.44 -9.80
N ALA A 185 11.63 12.57 -10.89
CA ALA A 185 11.71 11.59 -11.96
C ALA A 185 13.06 10.87 -11.94
N ILE A 186 13.01 9.54 -11.80
CA ILE A 186 14.16 8.64 -11.85
C ILE A 186 14.11 7.87 -13.17
N GLN A 187 15.09 8.12 -14.02
CA GLN A 187 15.16 7.54 -15.36
C GLN A 187 16.22 6.42 -15.43
N ALA A 188 16.35 5.80 -16.59
CA ALA A 188 17.35 4.76 -16.83
C ALA A 188 18.77 5.21 -16.41
N GLY A 189 19.52 4.27 -15.83
CA GLY A 189 20.89 4.47 -15.36
C GLY A 189 21.03 5.40 -14.13
N ALA A 190 19.94 5.95 -13.60
CA ALA A 190 19.99 6.78 -12.39
C ALA A 190 20.09 5.92 -11.12
N VAL A 191 20.83 6.39 -10.13
CA VAL A 191 20.84 5.82 -8.77
C VAL A 191 20.54 6.93 -7.77
N VAL A 192 19.37 6.85 -7.12
CA VAL A 192 18.98 7.76 -6.06
C VAL A 192 19.06 7.03 -4.72
N THR A 193 19.88 7.54 -3.80
CA THR A 193 20.06 6.99 -2.46
C THR A 193 19.55 7.99 -1.42
N VAL A 194 18.65 7.56 -0.54
CA VAL A 194 18.19 8.35 0.60
C VAL A 194 18.58 7.66 1.89
N THR A 195 19.38 8.34 2.71
CA THR A 195 19.99 7.73 3.90
C THR A 195 19.11 7.77 5.15
N SER A 196 17.98 8.48 5.08
CA SER A 196 16.96 8.62 6.12
C SER A 196 15.57 8.49 5.49
N ASN A 197 14.60 9.30 5.92
CA ASN A 197 13.20 9.21 5.49
C ASN A 197 12.98 9.84 4.10
N ILE A 198 12.02 9.27 3.38
CA ILE A 198 11.37 9.87 2.22
C ILE A 198 9.96 10.25 2.64
N THR A 199 9.57 11.51 2.43
CA THR A 199 8.19 11.94 2.60
C THR A 199 7.68 12.60 1.32
N ALA A 200 6.45 12.32 0.94
CA ALA A 200 5.78 13.04 -0.14
C ALA A 200 4.35 13.38 0.27
N VAL A 201 3.92 14.62 0.04
CA VAL A 201 2.58 15.10 0.40
C VAL A 201 2.21 16.36 -0.38
N SER A 202 0.92 16.56 -0.66
CA SER A 202 0.36 17.81 -1.18
C SER A 202 -1.14 17.92 -0.82
N PRO A 203 -1.74 19.12 -0.76
CA PRO A 203 -3.16 19.28 -0.38
C PRO A 203 -4.14 18.96 -1.51
N GLY A 204 -3.65 18.78 -2.75
CA GLY A 204 -4.47 18.62 -3.96
C GLY A 204 -3.94 17.51 -4.86
N ALA A 205 -3.50 17.85 -6.08
CA ALA A 205 -2.89 16.86 -6.96
C ALA A 205 -1.59 16.29 -6.32
N PRO A 206 -1.31 14.99 -6.47
CA PRO A 206 -0.32 14.29 -5.65
C PRO A 206 1.12 14.73 -5.96
N SER A 207 1.92 14.96 -4.92
CA SER A 207 3.38 14.92 -5.04
C SER A 207 3.82 13.53 -5.51
N SER A 208 4.79 13.45 -6.42
CA SER A 208 5.07 12.22 -7.15
C SER A 208 6.55 11.84 -7.19
N ILE A 209 6.81 10.55 -7.03
CA ILE A 209 8.08 9.92 -7.39
C ILE A 209 7.79 8.99 -8.57
N ASN A 210 8.31 9.34 -9.74
CA ASN A 210 8.06 8.64 -11.00
C ASN A 210 9.33 7.93 -11.44
N ILE A 211 9.27 6.61 -11.52
CA ILE A 211 10.42 5.76 -11.80
C ILE A 211 10.17 4.99 -13.10
N ALA A 212 10.90 5.39 -14.15
CA ALA A 212 10.89 4.72 -15.45
C ALA A 212 12.02 3.68 -15.57
N GLY A 213 13.05 3.79 -14.73
CA GLY A 213 14.21 2.91 -14.69
C GLY A 213 15.17 3.31 -13.58
N GLY A 214 16.38 2.73 -13.59
CA GLY A 214 17.39 3.01 -12.56
C GLY A 214 17.05 2.40 -11.21
N SER A 215 17.49 3.05 -10.13
CA SER A 215 17.33 2.56 -8.76
C SER A 215 16.98 3.68 -7.78
N LEU A 216 16.09 3.34 -6.84
CA LEU A 216 15.79 4.13 -5.65
C LEU A 216 16.12 3.25 -4.45
N ILE A 217 17.04 3.71 -3.61
CA ILE A 217 17.59 2.98 -2.48
C ILE A 217 17.37 3.79 -1.21
N ALA A 218 16.49 3.31 -0.33
CA ALA A 218 16.19 3.93 0.96
C ALA A 218 16.03 2.85 2.05
N THR A 219 17.16 2.29 2.48
CA THR A 219 17.22 1.11 3.37
C THR A 219 17.21 1.44 4.86
N ASN A 220 17.24 2.73 5.24
CA ASN A 220 17.40 3.15 6.64
C ASN A 220 16.16 3.85 7.21
N GLY A 221 15.48 4.68 6.41
CA GLY A 221 14.31 5.44 6.87
C GLY A 221 12.98 4.89 6.35
N LEU A 222 11.89 5.51 6.78
CA LEU A 222 10.54 5.21 6.29
C LEU A 222 10.31 5.98 4.98
N THR A 223 9.70 5.33 3.99
CA THR A 223 9.09 5.99 2.85
C THR A 223 7.61 6.20 3.14
N GLN A 224 7.20 7.44 3.41
CA GLN A 224 5.81 7.76 3.74
C GLN A 224 5.20 8.68 2.68
N LEU A 225 4.11 8.22 2.06
CA LEU A 225 3.45 8.90 0.95
C LEU A 225 2.06 9.33 1.39
N GLY A 226 1.74 10.62 1.32
CA GLY A 226 0.39 11.13 1.53
C GLY A 226 -0.05 11.16 2.99
N ALA A 227 0.86 11.42 3.93
CA ALA A 227 0.55 11.34 5.37
C ALA A 227 -0.64 12.24 5.78
N SER A 228 -0.68 13.47 5.25
CA SER A 228 -1.73 14.47 5.51
C SER A 228 -2.21 15.14 4.22
N GLY A 229 -2.19 14.39 3.12
CA GLY A 229 -2.48 14.88 1.78
C GLY A 229 -2.29 13.76 0.77
N HIS A 230 -2.08 14.12 -0.50
CA HIS A 230 -1.95 13.18 -1.59
C HIS A 230 -0.48 12.99 -1.98
N ALA A 231 -0.07 11.74 -2.21
CA ALA A 231 1.19 11.45 -2.88
C ALA A 231 1.17 10.09 -3.58
N GLN A 232 2.06 9.94 -4.56
CA GLN A 232 2.16 8.72 -5.35
C GLN A 232 3.60 8.30 -5.62
N LEU A 233 3.82 7.00 -5.67
CA LEU A 233 5.02 6.35 -6.17
C LEU A 233 4.64 5.48 -7.37
N LEU A 234 5.17 5.80 -8.54
CA LEU A 234 4.95 5.05 -9.78
C LEU A 234 6.24 4.37 -10.18
N ILE A 235 6.19 3.05 -10.34
CA ILE A 235 7.32 2.22 -10.78
C ILE A 235 6.92 1.48 -12.05
N SER A 236 7.67 1.72 -13.12
CA SER A 236 7.46 1.07 -14.43
C SER A 236 8.69 0.32 -14.93
N GLY A 237 9.82 0.44 -14.24
CA GLY A 237 11.07 -0.26 -14.55
C GLY A 237 12.14 0.06 -13.53
N GLY A 238 13.26 -0.67 -13.57
CA GLY A 238 14.38 -0.49 -12.64
C GLY A 238 14.40 -1.53 -11.52
N SER A 239 15.29 -1.33 -10.53
CA SER A 239 15.38 -2.16 -9.32
C SER A 239 15.53 -1.28 -8.09
N HIS A 240 14.62 -1.43 -7.13
CA HIS A 240 14.43 -0.51 -6.02
C HIS A 240 14.43 -1.27 -4.70
N ILE A 241 15.02 -0.67 -3.67
CA ILE A 241 15.05 -1.25 -2.32
C ILE A 241 14.60 -0.17 -1.34
N LEU A 242 13.48 -0.42 -0.67
CA LEU A 242 12.95 0.44 0.38
C LEU A 242 12.89 -0.36 1.68
N ARG A 243 13.20 0.30 2.80
CA ARG A 243 13.09 -0.34 4.12
C ARG A 243 11.64 -0.60 4.46
N GLN A 244 10.81 0.44 4.46
CA GLN A 244 9.38 0.36 4.75
C GLN A 244 8.64 1.37 3.88
N VAL A 245 7.41 1.05 3.51
CA VAL A 245 6.55 1.92 2.70
C VAL A 245 5.20 2.08 3.37
N TRP A 246 4.85 3.30 3.73
CA TRP A 246 3.54 3.63 4.27
C TRP A 246 2.78 4.53 3.29
N LEU A 247 1.59 4.07 2.89
CA LEU A 247 0.66 4.83 2.06
C LEU A 247 -0.40 5.45 2.99
N GLY A 248 -0.30 6.74 3.20
CA GLY A 248 -1.03 7.49 4.21
C GLY A 248 -0.26 7.59 5.53
N SER A 249 -1.00 7.89 6.60
CA SER A 249 -0.45 7.90 7.96
C SER A 249 -1.36 7.18 8.94
N PRO A 250 -0.80 6.65 10.05
CA PRO A 250 -1.59 6.15 11.16
C PRO A 250 -2.23 7.28 11.99
N ASN A 251 -2.12 8.55 11.60
CA ASN A 251 -2.83 9.64 12.25
C ASN A 251 -4.17 9.87 11.54
N PRO A 252 -5.27 10.09 12.28
CA PRO A 252 -6.57 10.36 11.68
C PRO A 252 -6.55 11.71 10.98
N SER A 253 -6.43 11.68 9.66
CA SER A 253 -6.55 12.85 8.79
C SER A 253 -7.46 12.50 7.62
N PRO A 254 -8.54 13.25 7.38
CA PRO A 254 -9.44 12.97 6.26
C PRO A 254 -8.77 13.18 4.89
N PHE A 255 -7.60 13.81 4.87
CA PHE A 255 -6.83 14.09 3.65
C PHE A 255 -5.69 13.10 3.41
N SER A 256 -5.48 12.11 4.29
CA SER A 256 -4.41 11.12 4.13
C SER A 256 -4.68 10.25 2.90
N SER A 257 -3.75 10.19 1.95
CA SER A 257 -3.92 9.44 0.70
C SER A 257 -2.58 9.17 0.00
N GLY A 258 -1.98 8.01 0.25
CA GLY A 258 -0.82 7.52 -0.50
C GLY A 258 -1.20 6.53 -1.60
N SER A 259 -0.47 6.49 -2.70
CA SER A 259 -0.61 5.44 -3.72
C SER A 259 0.74 4.89 -4.16
N LEU A 260 0.76 3.59 -4.43
CA LEU A 260 1.88 2.89 -5.08
C LEU A 260 1.33 2.12 -6.28
N ILE A 261 1.91 2.35 -7.46
CA ILE A 261 1.63 1.62 -8.68
C ILE A 261 2.92 0.95 -9.16
N LEU A 262 2.90 -0.38 -9.27
CA LEU A 262 3.99 -1.20 -9.79
C LEU A 262 3.55 -1.89 -11.09
N SER A 263 4.05 -1.37 -12.21
CA SER A 263 3.74 -1.84 -13.57
C SER A 263 4.91 -2.56 -14.25
N GLY A 264 6.11 -2.47 -13.67
CA GLY A 264 7.32 -3.12 -14.18
C GLY A 264 8.51 -2.92 -13.25
N GLY A 265 9.63 -3.59 -13.52
CA GLY A 265 10.82 -3.55 -12.66
C GLY A 265 10.66 -4.36 -11.38
N THR A 266 11.56 -4.15 -10.42
CA THR A 266 11.56 -4.85 -9.12
C THR A 266 11.51 -3.88 -7.94
N LEU A 267 10.68 -4.18 -6.95
CA LEU A 267 10.63 -3.47 -5.66
C LEU A 267 10.84 -4.46 -4.51
N THR A 268 11.96 -4.33 -3.81
CA THR A 268 12.20 -5.03 -2.55
C THR A 268 11.78 -4.15 -1.36
N VAL A 269 10.91 -4.67 -0.50
CA VAL A 269 10.55 -4.07 0.79
C VAL A 269 11.16 -4.91 1.91
N GLN A 270 12.18 -4.39 2.59
CA GLN A 270 12.93 -5.16 3.60
C GLN A 270 12.12 -5.38 4.89
N GLY A 271 11.38 -4.34 5.28
CA GLY A 271 10.59 -4.23 6.48
C GLY A 271 11.36 -4.26 7.79
N THR A 272 10.61 -4.44 8.88
CA THR A 272 11.14 -4.55 10.26
C THR A 272 10.69 -5.83 10.96
N GLY A 273 10.18 -6.81 10.21
CA GLY A 273 9.63 -8.06 10.72
C GLY A 273 8.30 -8.43 10.06
N LEU A 274 7.62 -9.42 10.63
CA LEU A 274 6.39 -10.00 10.07
C LEU A 274 5.10 -9.42 10.66
N GLY A 275 5.15 -8.58 11.70
CA GLY A 275 3.95 -7.99 12.29
C GLY A 275 3.26 -6.98 11.36
N ALA A 276 1.99 -6.67 11.62
CA ALA A 276 1.24 -5.68 10.84
C ALA A 276 1.95 -4.31 10.79
N GLY A 277 1.99 -3.72 9.60
CA GLY A 277 2.65 -2.42 9.33
C GLY A 277 4.17 -2.46 9.21
N ALA A 278 4.80 -3.64 9.32
CA ALA A 278 6.25 -3.77 9.32
C ALA A 278 6.90 -3.67 7.93
N GLY A 279 6.17 -3.87 6.83
CA GLY A 279 6.70 -3.74 5.47
C GLY A 279 5.97 -2.66 4.67
N LEU A 280 5.05 -3.08 3.80
CA LEU A 280 4.13 -2.20 3.06
C LEU A 280 2.82 -2.07 3.85
N ALA A 281 2.48 -0.85 4.25
CA ALA A 281 1.28 -0.56 5.02
C ALA A 281 0.39 0.44 4.30
N LEU A 282 -0.88 0.07 4.09
CA LEU A 282 -1.90 0.96 3.54
C LEU A 282 -2.72 1.50 4.72
N SER A 283 -2.39 2.71 5.12
CA SER A 283 -3.09 3.46 6.16
C SER A 283 -4.23 4.28 5.59
N ALA A 284 -4.05 4.86 4.40
CA ALA A 284 -5.03 5.61 3.63
C ALA A 284 -4.53 5.67 2.18
N GLY A 285 -5.08 4.85 1.29
CA GLY A 285 -4.45 4.70 -0.02
C GLY A 285 -4.80 3.47 -0.82
N GLY A 286 -4.16 3.37 -1.98
CA GLY A 286 -4.31 2.26 -2.91
C GLY A 286 -2.96 1.69 -3.35
N TYR A 287 -2.89 0.36 -3.42
CA TYR A 287 -1.79 -0.36 -4.06
C TYR A 287 -2.29 -1.02 -5.34
N ILE A 288 -1.56 -0.84 -6.44
CA ILE A 288 -1.85 -1.50 -7.72
C ILE A 288 -0.58 -2.16 -8.21
N GLN A 289 -0.68 -3.45 -8.53
CA GLN A 289 0.33 -4.20 -9.24
C GLN A 289 -0.26 -4.78 -10.52
N ASP A 290 0.11 -4.18 -11.65
CA ASP A 290 -0.26 -4.59 -13.00
C ASP A 290 0.95 -5.10 -13.81
N GLY A 291 2.09 -5.26 -13.13
CA GLY A 291 3.29 -5.92 -13.62
C GLY A 291 4.41 -5.92 -12.58
N GLY A 292 5.63 -6.24 -13.02
CA GLY A 292 6.83 -6.22 -12.17
C GLY A 292 6.84 -7.25 -11.04
N ASP A 293 7.94 -7.22 -10.28
CA ASP A 293 8.21 -8.16 -9.19
C ASP A 293 8.29 -7.42 -7.85
N MET A 294 7.45 -7.83 -6.91
CA MET A 294 7.47 -7.35 -5.53
C MET A 294 8.06 -8.41 -4.62
N GLU A 295 9.11 -8.03 -3.88
CA GLU A 295 9.81 -8.93 -2.97
C GLU A 295 9.77 -8.38 -1.54
N GLY A 296 8.99 -9.04 -0.69
CA GLY A 296 8.81 -8.72 0.72
C GLY A 296 8.70 -9.98 1.58
N SER A 297 9.33 -11.09 1.18
CA SER A 297 9.28 -12.38 1.91
C SER A 297 9.77 -12.29 3.36
N GLY A 298 10.64 -11.32 3.67
CA GLY A 298 11.12 -11.05 5.02
C GLY A 298 10.20 -10.18 5.88
N THR A 299 9.06 -9.71 5.33
CA THR A 299 8.19 -8.76 6.03
C THR A 299 6.69 -8.93 5.72
N SER A 300 5.88 -7.93 6.08
CA SER A 300 4.43 -7.96 5.98
C SER A 300 3.88 -6.96 4.97
N PHE A 301 2.75 -7.36 4.38
CA PHE A 301 1.84 -6.48 3.67
C PHE A 301 0.59 -6.27 4.51
N THR A 302 0.20 -5.03 4.77
CA THR A 302 -0.98 -4.72 5.58
C THR A 302 -1.92 -3.78 4.86
N ILE A 303 -3.17 -4.22 4.71
CA ILE A 303 -4.24 -3.48 4.07
C ILE A 303 -5.23 -3.06 5.16
N ALA A 304 -5.52 -1.77 5.22
CA ALA A 304 -6.24 -1.09 6.30
C ALA A 304 -5.49 -1.18 7.63
N TYR A 305 -4.25 -0.65 7.63
CA TYR A 305 -3.39 -0.66 8.80
C TYR A 305 -3.94 0.21 9.94
N TYR A 306 -4.43 1.42 9.63
CA TYR A 306 -5.14 2.40 10.50
C TYR A 306 -4.88 3.81 9.91
N PRO A 307 -5.81 4.80 9.98
CA PRO A 307 -7.23 4.74 10.33
C PRO A 307 -8.14 4.92 9.10
N HIS A 308 -7.92 4.17 8.03
CA HIS A 308 -8.79 4.21 6.84
C HIS A 308 -8.99 2.86 6.19
N ASN A 309 -10.09 2.76 5.44
CA ASN A 309 -10.27 1.71 4.46
C ASN A 309 -9.20 1.85 3.38
N SER A 310 -8.76 0.72 2.85
CA SER A 310 -7.81 0.75 1.73
C SER A 310 -7.95 -0.49 0.89
N THR A 311 -7.46 -0.39 -0.35
CA THR A 311 -7.60 -1.44 -1.35
C THR A 311 -6.28 -1.72 -2.03
N ALA A 312 -6.03 -2.99 -2.27
CA ALA A 312 -4.89 -3.48 -3.01
C ALA A 312 -5.36 -4.34 -4.19
N TYR A 313 -4.74 -4.13 -5.36
CA TYR A 313 -5.05 -4.83 -6.60
C TYR A 313 -3.79 -5.53 -7.13
N LEU A 314 -3.91 -6.81 -7.47
CA LEU A 314 -2.92 -7.56 -8.24
C LEU A 314 -3.59 -8.10 -9.51
N SER A 315 -3.22 -7.57 -10.68
CA SER A 315 -3.73 -8.04 -11.97
C SER A 315 -2.67 -8.77 -12.79
N ASN A 316 -1.38 -8.52 -12.54
CA ASN A 316 -0.26 -9.20 -13.20
C ASN A 316 1.03 -9.02 -12.38
N GLY A 317 2.09 -9.75 -12.74
CA GLY A 317 3.37 -9.74 -12.02
C GLY A 317 3.45 -10.77 -10.90
N ILE A 318 4.52 -10.69 -10.12
CA ILE A 318 4.81 -11.61 -9.01
C ILE A 318 4.92 -10.81 -7.70
N ALA A 319 4.31 -11.30 -6.64
CA ALA A 319 4.42 -10.71 -5.30
C ALA A 319 4.73 -11.79 -4.26
N ASN A 320 5.80 -11.59 -3.50
CA ASN A 320 6.19 -12.46 -2.39
C ASN A 320 6.13 -11.70 -1.07
N TRP A 321 5.46 -12.25 -0.08
CA TRP A 321 5.35 -11.67 1.26
C TRP A 321 5.57 -12.71 2.35
N GLY A 322 6.14 -12.28 3.46
CA GLY A 322 6.25 -13.13 4.65
C GLY A 322 4.89 -13.30 5.32
N ALA A 323 4.17 -12.21 5.53
CA ALA A 323 2.85 -12.20 6.12
C ALA A 323 1.92 -11.18 5.44
N VAL A 324 0.61 -11.41 5.50
CA VAL A 324 -0.41 -10.50 4.98
C VAL A 324 -1.53 -10.32 6.00
N TYR A 325 -1.95 -9.08 6.20
CA TYR A 325 -3.04 -8.72 7.10
C TYR A 325 -4.05 -7.83 6.37
N LEU A 326 -5.32 -8.20 6.40
CA LEU A 326 -6.39 -7.46 5.72
C LEU A 326 -7.48 -7.09 6.70
N GLY A 327 -7.74 -5.79 6.87
CA GLY A 327 -8.59 -5.34 7.96
C GLY A 327 -7.91 -5.73 9.26
N TYR A 328 -6.89 -4.97 9.65
CA TYR A 328 -6.19 -5.19 10.93
C TYR A 328 -6.75 -4.28 12.02
N SER A 329 -7.21 -3.08 11.64
CA SER A 329 -7.61 -2.05 12.59
C SER A 329 -9.12 -1.90 12.76
N PRO A 330 -9.63 -1.69 13.99
CA PRO A 330 -11.05 -1.53 14.28
C PRO A 330 -11.72 -0.44 13.45
N GLY A 331 -12.86 -0.76 12.85
CA GLY A 331 -13.69 0.17 12.08
C GLY A 331 -13.24 0.39 10.64
N TYR A 332 -12.20 -0.32 10.18
CA TYR A 332 -11.67 -0.17 8.82
C TYR A 332 -11.69 -1.47 8.03
N THR A 333 -12.06 -1.34 6.76
CA THR A 333 -12.11 -2.44 5.79
C THR A 333 -10.85 -2.50 4.97
N GLY A 334 -10.17 -3.64 5.00
CA GLY A 334 -9.06 -3.94 4.08
C GLY A 334 -9.54 -4.82 2.95
N THR A 335 -9.42 -4.35 1.71
CA THR A 335 -9.84 -5.10 0.53
C THR A 335 -8.62 -5.49 -0.33
N TYR A 336 -8.50 -6.76 -0.67
CA TYR A 336 -7.54 -7.27 -1.64
C TYR A 336 -8.27 -7.92 -2.80
N VAL A 337 -7.93 -7.50 -4.02
CA VAL A 337 -8.48 -8.05 -5.24
C VAL A 337 -7.34 -8.59 -6.09
N GLN A 338 -7.41 -9.85 -6.46
CA GLN A 338 -6.48 -10.48 -7.38
C GLN A 338 -7.22 -10.94 -8.63
N ALA A 339 -6.89 -10.34 -9.77
CA ALA A 339 -7.47 -10.69 -11.07
C ALA A 339 -6.50 -11.47 -11.97
N GLY A 340 -5.23 -11.57 -11.58
CA GLY A 340 -4.18 -12.28 -12.30
C GLY A 340 -2.87 -12.29 -11.50
N GLY A 341 -1.77 -12.64 -12.15
CA GLY A 341 -0.45 -12.72 -11.50
C GLY A 341 -0.32 -13.85 -10.47
N LEU A 342 0.81 -13.84 -9.76
CA LEU A 342 1.15 -14.80 -8.69
C LEU A 342 1.44 -14.05 -7.38
N MET A 343 0.73 -14.41 -6.32
CA MET A 343 0.99 -13.95 -4.95
C MET A 343 1.43 -15.15 -4.10
N THR A 344 2.55 -15.04 -3.39
CA THR A 344 3.01 -16.02 -2.40
C THR A 344 3.09 -15.39 -1.00
N VAL A 345 2.52 -16.05 -0.01
CA VAL A 345 2.55 -15.69 1.41
C VAL A 345 3.17 -16.84 2.19
N ALA A 346 4.37 -16.64 2.72
CA ALA A 346 5.17 -17.74 3.27
C ALA A 346 4.82 -18.14 4.72
N ASN A 347 4.17 -17.27 5.50
CA ASN A 347 3.85 -17.56 6.91
C ASN A 347 2.35 -17.51 7.16
N ASN A 348 1.76 -16.32 7.14
CA ASN A 348 0.37 -16.17 7.54
C ASN A 348 -0.35 -15.11 6.72
N MET A 349 -1.55 -15.44 6.28
CA MET A 349 -2.51 -14.50 5.72
C MET A 349 -3.72 -14.45 6.65
N VAL A 350 -3.97 -13.28 7.25
CA VAL A 350 -5.06 -13.07 8.21
C VAL A 350 -6.08 -12.10 7.63
N ILE A 351 -7.34 -12.52 7.61
CA ILE A 351 -8.46 -11.73 7.09
C ILE A 351 -9.36 -11.35 8.25
N GLY A 352 -9.34 -10.08 8.59
CA GLY A 352 -9.97 -9.52 9.78
C GLY A 352 -9.18 -9.79 11.05
N ASP A 353 -9.77 -9.36 12.16
CA ASP A 353 -9.35 -9.72 13.51
C ASP A 353 -10.56 -10.25 14.28
N ASN A 354 -10.80 -9.82 15.52
CA ASN A 354 -11.84 -10.40 16.36
C ASN A 354 -13.26 -10.04 15.89
N CYS A 355 -14.17 -10.98 16.09
CA CYS A 355 -15.63 -10.90 15.88
C CYS A 355 -16.35 -9.93 16.87
N ALA A 356 -15.81 -8.74 17.11
CA ALA A 356 -16.45 -7.77 17.99
C ALA A 356 -17.66 -7.13 17.28
N GLN A 357 -18.88 -7.56 17.65
CA GLN A 357 -20.14 -7.00 17.16
C GLN A 357 -20.29 -5.54 17.66
N GLY A 358 -20.04 -4.57 16.78
CA GLY A 358 -20.24 -3.14 17.04
C GLY A 358 -19.78 -2.26 15.87
N ASN A 359 -20.07 -0.94 15.94
CA ASN A 359 -19.72 0.09 14.93
C ASN A 359 -18.20 0.33 14.72
N GLY A 360 -17.36 -0.63 15.10
CA GLY A 360 -15.90 -0.63 14.94
C GLY A 360 -15.37 -2.02 14.56
N SER A 361 -16.20 -2.89 13.97
CA SER A 361 -15.78 -4.22 13.52
C SER A 361 -14.66 -4.11 12.47
N VAL A 362 -13.63 -4.92 12.65
CA VAL A 362 -12.52 -5.07 11.73
C VAL A 362 -12.98 -5.97 10.58
N TYR A 363 -12.90 -5.53 9.31
CA TYR A 363 -13.38 -6.34 8.18
C TYR A 363 -12.31 -6.54 7.11
N GLY A 364 -11.98 -7.79 6.82
CA GLY A 364 -11.12 -8.17 5.69
C GLY A 364 -11.96 -8.66 4.50
N SER A 365 -11.62 -8.25 3.29
CA SER A 365 -12.25 -8.76 2.07
C SER A 365 -11.18 -9.19 1.08
N VAL A 366 -11.24 -10.45 0.65
CA VAL A 366 -10.40 -10.99 -0.41
C VAL A 366 -11.28 -11.43 -1.57
N MET A 367 -11.00 -10.91 -2.76
CA MET A 367 -11.62 -11.32 -4.01
C MET A 367 -10.55 -11.89 -4.93
N LEU A 368 -10.40 -13.21 -4.92
CA LEU A 368 -9.48 -13.93 -5.79
C LEU A 368 -10.22 -14.34 -7.07
N LEU A 369 -10.20 -13.44 -8.06
CA LEU A 369 -10.97 -13.53 -9.30
C LEU A 369 -10.19 -14.17 -10.46
N GLY A 370 -8.86 -14.19 -10.38
CA GLY A 370 -7.99 -14.85 -11.35
C GLY A 370 -6.56 -15.01 -10.84
N GLY A 371 -5.70 -15.70 -11.58
CA GLY A 371 -4.31 -15.94 -11.21
C GLY A 371 -4.16 -16.98 -10.09
N THR A 372 -3.04 -16.93 -9.37
CA THR A 372 -2.72 -17.88 -8.30
C THR A 372 -2.33 -17.17 -7.02
N LEU A 373 -2.97 -17.55 -5.91
CA LEU A 373 -2.59 -17.19 -4.56
C LEU A 373 -2.07 -18.43 -3.83
N CYS A 374 -0.85 -18.34 -3.32
CA CYS A 374 -0.17 -19.38 -2.58
C CYS A 374 0.02 -18.91 -1.12
N VAL A 375 -0.64 -19.53 -0.15
CA VAL A 375 -0.36 -19.36 1.29
C VAL A 375 0.28 -20.65 1.79
N THR A 376 1.56 -20.81 1.47
CA THR A 376 2.29 -22.07 1.67
C THR A 376 3.76 -21.81 1.93
N ASN A 377 4.41 -22.75 2.62
CA ASN A 377 5.86 -22.82 2.73
C ASN A 377 6.36 -24.27 2.64
N ALA A 378 7.68 -24.42 2.50
CA ALA A 378 8.33 -25.73 2.36
C ALA A 378 8.11 -26.68 3.56
N THR A 379 7.74 -26.15 4.72
CA THR A 379 7.43 -26.95 5.91
C THR A 379 5.94 -27.25 6.07
N HIS A 380 5.11 -26.78 5.14
CA HIS A 380 3.66 -26.90 5.15
C HIS A 380 2.98 -26.32 6.41
N THR A 381 3.56 -25.25 6.98
CA THR A 381 3.09 -24.63 8.23
C THR A 381 2.37 -23.30 8.02
N ALA A 382 2.25 -22.81 6.79
CA ALA A 382 1.60 -21.53 6.55
C ALA A 382 0.08 -21.63 6.82
N TRP A 383 -0.55 -20.52 7.18
CA TRP A 383 -1.99 -20.52 7.44
C TRP A 383 -2.70 -19.33 6.82
N LEU A 384 -3.83 -19.63 6.18
CA LEU A 384 -4.86 -18.67 5.79
C LEU A 384 -5.98 -18.74 6.84
N ASP A 385 -6.20 -17.66 7.57
CA ASP A 385 -7.16 -17.59 8.68
C ASP A 385 -8.17 -16.46 8.43
N VAL A 386 -9.42 -16.88 8.23
CA VAL A 386 -10.56 -15.99 7.97
C VAL A 386 -11.30 -15.78 9.29
N ARG A 387 -11.02 -14.65 9.95
CA ARG A 387 -11.54 -14.34 11.29
C ARG A 387 -12.78 -13.46 11.26
N ASN A 388 -12.74 -12.39 10.47
CA ASN A 388 -13.83 -11.43 10.38
C ASN A 388 -13.80 -10.74 9.02
N GLY A 389 -14.62 -11.22 8.10
CA GLY A 389 -14.44 -10.90 6.70
C GLY A 389 -14.90 -11.99 5.76
N GLN A 390 -14.57 -11.81 4.50
CA GLN A 390 -14.90 -12.74 3.43
C GLN A 390 -13.67 -13.04 2.59
N PHE A 391 -13.51 -14.31 2.23
CA PHE A 391 -12.67 -14.78 1.14
C PHE A 391 -13.58 -15.32 0.02
N LEU A 392 -13.48 -14.74 -1.17
CA LEU A 392 -14.15 -15.23 -2.38
C LEU A 392 -13.10 -15.83 -3.33
N LEU A 393 -13.24 -17.13 -3.61
CA LEU A 393 -12.48 -17.85 -4.63
C LEU A 393 -13.32 -17.93 -5.91
N GLY A 394 -12.97 -17.14 -6.91
CA GLY A 394 -13.64 -17.08 -8.21
C GLY A 394 -13.23 -18.21 -9.16
N SER A 395 -14.09 -18.50 -10.12
CA SER A 395 -13.95 -19.64 -11.04
C SER A 395 -12.70 -19.69 -11.91
N ASN A 396 -12.04 -18.55 -12.13
CA ASN A 396 -10.82 -18.46 -12.94
C ASN A 396 -9.54 -18.42 -12.10
N ALA A 397 -9.63 -18.66 -10.79
CA ALA A 397 -8.51 -18.51 -9.88
C ALA A 397 -8.11 -19.82 -9.21
N THR A 398 -6.85 -19.88 -8.79
CA THR A 398 -6.29 -21.00 -8.01
C THR A 398 -5.83 -20.50 -6.66
N LEU A 399 -6.30 -21.14 -5.59
CA LEU A 399 -5.82 -20.96 -4.24
C LEU A 399 -5.07 -22.22 -3.80
N ILE A 400 -3.79 -22.07 -3.43
CA ILE A 400 -2.97 -23.14 -2.87
C ILE A 400 -2.65 -22.77 -1.42
N VAL A 401 -3.03 -23.62 -0.47
CA VAL A 401 -2.84 -23.34 0.96
C VAL A 401 -2.33 -24.55 1.70
N ASP A 402 -1.45 -24.33 2.67
CA ASP A 402 -1.05 -25.39 3.62
C ASP A 402 -2.21 -25.70 4.58
N ASN A 403 -2.67 -24.68 5.30
CA ASN A 403 -3.72 -24.79 6.30
C ASN A 403 -4.75 -23.65 6.10
N LEU A 404 -6.03 -24.00 6.00
CA LEU A 404 -7.16 -23.06 5.92
C LEU A 404 -7.96 -23.13 7.21
N ILE A 405 -8.24 -21.98 7.82
CA ILE A 405 -8.96 -21.86 9.08
C ILE A 405 -10.15 -20.92 8.89
N VAL A 406 -11.36 -21.43 9.16
CA VAL A 406 -12.61 -20.66 9.16
C VAL A 406 -13.45 -21.12 10.36
N THR A 407 -13.14 -20.57 11.52
CA THR A 407 -13.70 -21.01 12.82
C THR A 407 -14.40 -19.88 13.57
N ASN A 408 -14.67 -18.76 12.91
CA ASN A 408 -15.30 -17.59 13.49
C ASN A 408 -16.60 -17.28 12.75
N SER A 409 -17.66 -16.93 13.48
CA SER A 409 -18.99 -16.71 12.89
C SER A 409 -19.09 -15.48 11.98
N CYS A 410 -18.07 -14.61 11.99
CA CYS A 410 -17.98 -13.44 11.10
C CYS A 410 -17.01 -13.68 9.93
N GLY A 411 -16.34 -14.84 9.88
CA GLY A 411 -15.47 -15.23 8.79
C GLY A 411 -16.25 -16.08 7.79
N GLN A 412 -16.18 -15.74 6.51
CA GLN A 412 -16.77 -16.50 5.43
C GLN A 412 -15.73 -16.85 4.36
N PHE A 413 -15.78 -18.08 3.86
CA PHE A 413 -15.02 -18.54 2.72
C PHE A 413 -15.99 -19.09 1.68
N ILE A 414 -16.00 -18.47 0.50
CA ILE A 414 -16.91 -18.81 -0.60
C ILE A 414 -16.11 -19.27 -1.81
N ASN A 415 -16.21 -20.55 -2.13
CA ASN A 415 -15.73 -21.10 -3.39
C ASN A 415 -16.81 -20.97 -4.47
N SER A 416 -16.65 -20.00 -5.36
CA SER A 416 -17.54 -19.77 -6.50
C SER A 416 -16.98 -20.44 -7.78
N GLY A 417 -16.62 -21.72 -7.65
CA GLY A 417 -16.14 -22.57 -8.74
C GLY A 417 -14.65 -22.47 -9.05
N GLY A 418 -13.82 -21.90 -8.17
CA GLY A 418 -12.37 -21.84 -8.35
C GLY A 418 -11.67 -23.11 -7.88
N THR A 419 -10.35 -23.16 -8.10
CA THR A 419 -9.53 -24.33 -7.74
C THR A 419 -8.89 -24.12 -6.37
N LEU A 420 -9.34 -24.88 -5.36
CA LEU A 420 -8.73 -24.93 -4.02
C LEU A 420 -7.83 -26.17 -3.91
N ILE A 421 -6.56 -25.99 -3.55
CA ILE A 421 -5.59 -27.05 -3.31
C ILE A 421 -5.08 -26.94 -1.87
N MET A 422 -5.48 -27.90 -1.04
CA MET A 422 -4.91 -28.09 0.30
C MET A 422 -3.63 -28.91 0.18
N THR A 423 -2.54 -28.46 0.80
CA THR A 423 -1.23 -29.11 0.71
C THR A 423 -0.75 -29.77 2.00
N ASN A 424 -1.41 -29.49 3.14
CA ASN A 424 -1.13 -30.15 4.41
C ASN A 424 -2.35 -30.89 4.97
N ASN A 425 -3.31 -30.13 5.51
CA ASN A 425 -4.48 -30.65 6.20
C ASN A 425 -5.76 -30.24 5.49
N PRO A 426 -6.87 -30.98 5.68
CA PRO A 426 -8.20 -30.48 5.34
C PRO A 426 -8.49 -29.12 6.03
N PRO A 427 -9.45 -28.33 5.51
CA PRO A 427 -9.87 -27.09 6.15
C PRO A 427 -10.30 -27.30 7.61
N ILE A 428 -9.91 -26.39 8.49
CA ILE A 428 -10.29 -26.38 9.89
C ILE A 428 -11.52 -25.50 10.03
N LEU A 429 -12.68 -26.14 10.21
CA LEU A 429 -13.99 -25.51 10.29
C LEU A 429 -14.66 -25.81 11.62
N SER A 430 -15.46 -24.86 12.13
CA SER A 430 -16.29 -25.09 13.31
C SER A 430 -17.60 -25.79 12.92
N PRO A 431 -17.95 -26.97 13.47
CA PRO A 431 -19.12 -27.74 13.03
C PRO A 431 -20.48 -27.02 13.14
N ASP A 432 -20.60 -26.11 14.13
CA ASP A 432 -21.82 -25.35 14.39
C ASP A 432 -21.89 -24.02 13.60
N MET A 433 -20.86 -23.69 12.83
CA MET A 433 -20.80 -22.49 12.00
C MET A 433 -21.12 -22.82 10.55
N ASP A 434 -21.33 -21.78 9.76
CA ASP A 434 -21.68 -21.81 8.34
C ASP A 434 -20.56 -21.04 7.61
N ALA A 435 -19.58 -21.77 7.07
CA ALA A 435 -18.36 -21.15 6.56
C ALA A 435 -18.57 -20.44 5.21
N ASP A 436 -19.49 -20.91 4.36
CA ASP A 436 -19.76 -20.31 3.06
C ASP A 436 -21.02 -19.41 3.03
N GLY A 437 -21.83 -19.45 4.08
CA GLY A 437 -22.99 -18.59 4.27
C GLY A 437 -24.25 -19.05 3.56
N ASP A 438 -24.36 -20.34 3.20
CA ASP A 438 -25.52 -20.88 2.48
C ASP A 438 -26.72 -21.19 3.40
N GLY A 439 -26.53 -21.11 4.72
CA GLY A 439 -27.52 -21.37 5.75
C GLY A 439 -27.51 -22.80 6.32
N GLN A 440 -26.63 -23.68 5.85
CA GLN A 440 -26.31 -24.96 6.48
C GLN A 440 -25.08 -24.81 7.39
N SER A 441 -25.03 -25.61 8.45
CA SER A 441 -23.80 -25.67 9.25
C SER A 441 -22.82 -26.65 8.63
N ASN A 442 -21.53 -26.37 8.79
CA ASN A 442 -20.43 -27.23 8.32
C ASN A 442 -20.61 -28.69 8.77
N GLY A 443 -21.17 -28.92 9.97
CA GLY A 443 -21.49 -30.25 10.48
C GLY A 443 -22.64 -30.94 9.75
N ASN A 444 -23.71 -30.20 9.40
CA ASN A 444 -24.82 -30.74 8.63
C ASN A 444 -24.40 -31.09 7.21
N GLU A 445 -23.53 -30.26 6.62
CA GLU A 445 -22.98 -30.48 5.29
C GLU A 445 -22.06 -31.68 5.24
N ALA A 446 -21.17 -31.81 6.23
CA ALA A 446 -20.33 -33.00 6.37
C ALA A 446 -21.17 -34.28 6.49
N LEU A 447 -22.30 -34.24 7.21
CA LEU A 447 -23.24 -35.36 7.29
C LEU A 447 -23.97 -35.63 5.96
N ALA A 448 -24.25 -34.58 5.19
CA ALA A 448 -24.92 -34.67 3.89
C ALA A 448 -23.96 -35.05 2.74
N GLY A 449 -22.65 -34.94 2.97
CA GLY A 449 -21.60 -35.08 1.97
C GLY A 449 -21.48 -33.86 1.04
N THR A 450 -22.07 -32.72 1.40
CA THR A 450 -21.89 -31.46 0.67
C THR A 450 -20.57 -30.79 1.08
N ASP A 451 -20.17 -29.78 0.31
CA ASP A 451 -18.90 -29.08 0.51
C ASP A 451 -19.13 -27.79 1.31
N PRO A 452 -18.65 -27.70 2.57
CA PRO A 452 -18.88 -26.56 3.46
C PRO A 452 -18.18 -25.26 3.05
N LEU A 453 -17.52 -25.26 1.89
CA LEU A 453 -16.87 -24.09 1.31
C LEU A 453 -17.50 -23.67 -0.03
N ASP A 454 -18.48 -24.40 -0.55
CA ASP A 454 -19.15 -24.13 -1.82
C ASP A 454 -20.67 -23.98 -1.61
N PRO A 455 -21.21 -22.75 -1.65
CA PRO A 455 -22.64 -22.52 -1.36
C PRO A 455 -23.57 -23.04 -2.46
N THR A 456 -23.02 -23.58 -3.54
CA THR A 456 -23.76 -24.27 -4.60
C THR A 456 -23.78 -25.79 -4.42
N SER A 457 -23.11 -26.30 -3.38
CA SER A 457 -23.09 -27.70 -2.99
C SER A 457 -24.23 -27.99 -2.00
N TYR A 458 -25.44 -28.26 -2.50
CA TYR A 458 -26.60 -28.50 -1.63
C TYR A 458 -27.25 -29.87 -1.85
N PHE A 459 -27.65 -30.49 -0.75
CA PHE A 459 -28.37 -31.75 -0.71
C PHE A 459 -29.86 -31.54 -1.00
N HIS A 460 -30.34 -31.95 -2.19
CA HIS A 460 -31.71 -31.69 -2.62
C HIS A 460 -32.25 -32.69 -3.65
N ILE A 461 -33.58 -32.72 -3.78
CA ILE A 461 -34.29 -33.43 -4.85
C ILE A 461 -34.13 -32.65 -6.15
N LEU A 462 -33.48 -33.27 -7.14
CA LEU A 462 -33.25 -32.72 -8.48
C LEU A 462 -34.52 -32.77 -9.34
N SER A 463 -35.26 -33.89 -9.26
CA SER A 463 -36.39 -34.14 -10.14
C SER A 463 -37.45 -35.01 -9.46
N THR A 464 -38.72 -34.73 -9.76
CA THR A 464 -39.84 -35.64 -9.50
C THR A 464 -40.67 -35.73 -10.78
N THR A 465 -40.62 -36.87 -11.46
CA THR A 465 -41.20 -37.03 -12.81
C THR A 465 -41.99 -38.33 -12.93
N LEU A 466 -42.92 -38.39 -13.88
CA LEU A 466 -43.56 -39.66 -14.23
C LEU A 466 -42.57 -40.50 -15.04
N THR A 467 -42.52 -41.79 -14.75
CA THR A 467 -41.59 -42.70 -15.45
C THR A 467 -41.91 -42.88 -16.95
N ASN A 468 -43.08 -42.43 -17.43
CA ASN A 468 -43.51 -42.50 -18.83
C ASN A 468 -43.68 -41.13 -19.52
N SER A 469 -43.27 -40.01 -18.90
CA SER A 469 -43.19 -38.73 -19.62
C SER A 469 -42.11 -38.82 -20.70
N THR A 470 -42.47 -38.42 -21.92
CA THR A 470 -41.70 -38.58 -23.17
C THR A 470 -40.18 -38.53 -23.00
N GLY A 471 -39.50 -39.66 -23.22
CA GLY A 471 -38.02 -39.76 -23.22
C GLY A 471 -37.44 -40.87 -22.34
N LEU A 472 -38.19 -41.41 -21.37
CA LEU A 472 -37.79 -42.56 -20.55
C LEU A 472 -38.65 -43.78 -20.94
N SER A 473 -38.07 -44.73 -21.68
CA SER A 473 -38.76 -45.98 -22.04
C SER A 473 -38.75 -46.96 -20.85
N GLN A 474 -39.92 -47.52 -20.51
CA GLN A 474 -40.20 -48.70 -19.63
C GLN A 474 -40.90 -48.47 -18.26
N GLY A 475 -41.51 -47.32 -17.98
CA GLY A 475 -42.27 -47.11 -16.73
C GLY A 475 -43.78 -47.31 -16.83
N ASN A 476 -44.43 -47.79 -15.75
CA ASN A 476 -45.89 -47.72 -15.62
C ASN A 476 -46.32 -46.23 -15.54
N PRO A 477 -47.37 -45.78 -16.26
CA PRO A 477 -47.85 -44.39 -16.24
C PRO A 477 -48.17 -43.82 -14.85
N LYS A 478 -48.24 -44.67 -13.83
CA LYS A 478 -48.53 -44.28 -12.45
C LYS A 478 -47.30 -44.18 -11.55
N ASP A 479 -46.10 -44.52 -12.02
CA ASP A 479 -44.91 -44.52 -11.17
C ASP A 479 -44.23 -43.15 -11.18
N ILE A 480 -43.78 -42.71 -10.00
CA ILE A 480 -43.07 -41.45 -9.82
C ILE A 480 -41.59 -41.74 -9.60
N ARG A 481 -40.73 -41.21 -10.48
CA ARG A 481 -39.27 -41.21 -10.34
C ARG A 481 -38.84 -39.99 -9.54
N ILE A 482 -37.96 -40.21 -8.56
CA ILE A 482 -37.39 -39.18 -7.71
C ILE A 482 -35.87 -39.27 -7.87
N ASP A 483 -35.24 -38.19 -8.31
CA ASP A 483 -33.79 -38.08 -8.45
C ASP A 483 -33.25 -37.03 -7.48
N TRP A 484 -32.08 -37.24 -6.89
CA TRP A 484 -31.48 -36.31 -5.92
C TRP A 484 -29.97 -36.29 -5.96
N THR A 485 -29.38 -35.20 -5.47
CA THR A 485 -27.93 -35.10 -5.28
C THR A 485 -27.47 -36.07 -4.20
N SER A 486 -26.40 -36.81 -4.47
CA SER A 486 -25.91 -37.85 -3.57
C SER A 486 -24.40 -37.89 -3.57
N VAL A 487 -23.82 -38.43 -2.51
CA VAL A 487 -22.39 -38.59 -2.32
C VAL A 487 -22.13 -40.06 -2.02
N GLY A 488 -21.04 -40.59 -2.56
CA GLY A 488 -20.66 -41.98 -2.29
C GLY A 488 -20.48 -42.26 -0.80
N GLN A 489 -20.69 -43.52 -0.43
CA GLN A 489 -20.69 -44.03 0.95
C GLN A 489 -21.73 -43.43 1.90
N HIS A 490 -22.70 -42.66 1.39
CA HIS A 490 -23.84 -42.19 2.18
C HIS A 490 -25.09 -43.04 1.91
N SER A 491 -25.95 -43.13 2.92
CA SER A 491 -27.24 -43.78 2.82
C SER A 491 -28.36 -42.75 2.79
N TYR A 492 -29.45 -43.06 2.11
CA TYR A 492 -30.60 -42.16 1.94
C TYR A 492 -31.92 -42.89 2.15
N VAL A 493 -32.92 -42.18 2.65
CA VAL A 493 -34.30 -42.66 2.75
C VAL A 493 -35.22 -41.64 2.12
N VAL A 494 -36.01 -42.08 1.14
CA VAL A 494 -37.10 -41.28 0.57
C VAL A 494 -38.27 -41.37 1.53
N GLN A 495 -38.78 -40.22 1.96
CA GLN A 495 -39.96 -40.15 2.80
C GLN A 495 -41.11 -39.44 2.07
N THR A 496 -42.34 -39.73 2.46
CA THR A 496 -43.54 -39.12 1.87
C THR A 496 -44.60 -38.73 2.88
N ASN A 497 -45.42 -37.73 2.53
CA ASN A 497 -46.62 -37.33 3.25
C ASN A 497 -47.66 -36.72 2.28
N SER A 498 -48.95 -36.77 2.62
CA SER A 498 -49.99 -36.02 1.92
C SER A 498 -50.11 -34.56 2.37
N ASN A 499 -49.44 -34.17 3.46
CA ASN A 499 -49.41 -32.81 3.99
C ASN A 499 -47.96 -32.31 4.16
N LEU A 500 -47.61 -31.22 3.47
CA LEU A 500 -46.28 -30.61 3.50
C LEU A 500 -45.89 -30.05 4.87
N THR A 501 -46.87 -29.50 5.61
CA THR A 501 -46.64 -28.95 6.96
C THR A 501 -46.59 -30.05 8.03
N SER A 502 -46.82 -31.29 7.60
CA SER A 502 -46.51 -32.54 8.29
C SER A 502 -45.09 -32.61 8.87
N SER A 503 -44.88 -32.60 10.18
CA SER A 503 -43.58 -33.05 10.73
C SER A 503 -43.38 -34.58 10.59
N ALA A 504 -44.47 -35.34 10.43
CA ALA A 504 -44.49 -36.79 10.43
C ALA A 504 -44.47 -37.36 8.99
N PHE A 505 -43.37 -37.18 8.24
CA PHE A 505 -43.17 -37.94 7.01
C PHE A 505 -42.84 -39.40 7.33
N TYR A 506 -43.30 -40.31 6.47
CA TYR A 506 -43.07 -41.75 6.63
C TYR A 506 -42.06 -42.25 5.61
N ASP A 507 -41.23 -43.21 6.01
CA ASP A 507 -40.27 -43.87 5.11
C ASP A 507 -41.03 -44.60 3.99
N LEU A 508 -40.78 -44.18 2.75
CA LEU A 508 -41.34 -44.78 1.54
C LEU A 508 -40.40 -45.81 0.95
N SER A 509 -39.09 -45.55 0.99
CA SER A 509 -38.06 -46.47 0.56
C SER A 509 -37.43 -47.23 1.74
N PRO A 510 -36.79 -48.38 1.51
CA PRO A 510 -35.75 -48.87 2.41
C PRO A 510 -34.56 -47.88 2.46
N VAL A 511 -33.56 -48.18 3.28
CA VAL A 511 -32.27 -47.48 3.24
C VAL A 511 -31.58 -47.75 1.90
N LEU A 512 -31.29 -46.67 1.17
CA LEU A 512 -30.65 -46.68 -0.14
C LEU A 512 -29.20 -46.21 0.01
N THR A 513 -28.25 -47.14 0.02
CA THR A 513 -26.82 -46.83 0.14
C THR A 513 -26.20 -46.52 -1.22
N ASN A 514 -25.53 -45.38 -1.34
CA ASN A 514 -24.69 -45.06 -2.46
C ASN A 514 -23.32 -45.74 -2.28
N THR A 515 -23.02 -46.72 -3.13
CA THR A 515 -21.78 -47.52 -3.04
C THR A 515 -20.60 -46.92 -3.80
N ASN A 516 -20.76 -45.73 -4.40
CA ASN A 516 -19.65 -45.01 -5.00
C ASN A 516 -18.59 -44.67 -3.94
N PRO A 517 -17.32 -44.44 -4.34
CA PRO A 517 -16.28 -44.00 -3.43
C PRO A 517 -16.68 -42.73 -2.65
N ALA A 518 -16.15 -42.57 -1.44
CA ALA A 518 -16.45 -41.39 -0.62
C ALA A 518 -16.09 -40.11 -1.38
N THR A 519 -16.78 -39.01 -1.06
CA THR A 519 -16.60 -37.67 -1.67
C THR A 519 -16.85 -37.60 -3.18
N ILE A 520 -17.36 -38.66 -3.82
CA ILE A 520 -17.78 -38.60 -5.23
C ILE A 520 -19.23 -38.11 -5.29
N PRO A 521 -19.48 -36.89 -5.81
CA PRO A 521 -20.84 -36.44 -6.06
C PRO A 521 -21.48 -37.23 -7.20
N GLY A 522 -22.78 -37.45 -7.11
CA GLY A 522 -23.54 -38.19 -8.11
C GLY A 522 -25.05 -38.01 -7.94
N THR A 523 -25.81 -38.79 -8.67
CA THR A 523 -27.28 -38.78 -8.63
C THR A 523 -27.79 -40.16 -8.24
N ASN A 524 -28.58 -40.22 -7.18
CA ASN A 524 -29.34 -41.42 -6.81
C ASN A 524 -30.79 -41.27 -7.25
N THR A 525 -31.45 -42.41 -7.44
CA THR A 525 -32.83 -42.49 -7.94
C THR A 525 -33.64 -43.49 -7.13
N TYR A 526 -34.92 -43.19 -6.93
CA TYR A 526 -35.93 -44.10 -6.39
C TYR A 526 -37.21 -44.01 -7.20
N ILE A 527 -37.89 -45.15 -7.38
CA ILE A 527 -39.17 -45.22 -8.09
C ILE A 527 -40.27 -45.58 -7.08
N HIS A 528 -41.21 -44.65 -6.90
CA HIS A 528 -42.44 -44.89 -6.17
C HIS A 528 -43.48 -45.53 -7.09
N ILE A 529 -43.60 -46.85 -6.98
CA ILE A 529 -44.54 -47.65 -7.76
C ILE A 529 -45.98 -47.23 -7.45
N GLY A 530 -46.75 -46.88 -8.48
CA GLY A 530 -48.15 -46.47 -8.36
C GLY A 530 -48.38 -45.14 -7.64
N GLY A 531 -47.35 -44.31 -7.46
CA GLY A 531 -47.42 -43.06 -6.69
C GLY A 531 -48.34 -41.97 -7.26
N ALA A 532 -48.66 -42.00 -8.56
CA ALA A 532 -49.53 -41.03 -9.21
C ALA A 532 -51.01 -41.44 -9.07
N THR A 533 -51.66 -40.92 -8.02
CA THR A 533 -53.01 -41.34 -7.59
C THR A 533 -54.08 -40.23 -7.67
N ASN A 534 -53.83 -39.15 -8.42
CA ASN A 534 -54.68 -37.93 -8.45
C ASN A 534 -54.83 -37.23 -7.07
N ALA A 535 -53.95 -37.52 -6.11
CA ALA A 535 -53.89 -36.85 -4.81
C ALA A 535 -52.53 -36.17 -4.65
N THR A 536 -52.50 -35.04 -3.92
CA THR A 536 -51.24 -34.34 -3.61
C THR A 536 -50.38 -35.20 -2.70
N ARG A 537 -49.10 -35.30 -3.04
CA ARG A 537 -48.11 -36.04 -2.28
C ARG A 537 -46.80 -35.27 -2.29
N TYR A 538 -46.19 -35.17 -1.12
CA TYR A 538 -44.93 -34.49 -0.91
C TYR A 538 -43.84 -35.52 -0.63
N TYR A 539 -42.63 -35.21 -1.06
CA TYR A 539 -41.45 -36.03 -0.86
C TYR A 539 -40.39 -35.21 -0.16
N ARG A 540 -39.61 -35.86 0.70
CA ARG A 540 -38.36 -35.32 1.22
C ARG A 540 -37.34 -36.42 1.33
N LEU A 541 -36.08 -36.03 1.44
CA LEU A 541 -34.98 -36.95 1.69
C LEU A 541 -34.53 -36.83 3.13
N ARG A 542 -34.14 -37.96 3.68
CA ARG A 542 -33.47 -38.05 4.97
C ARG A 542 -32.17 -38.81 4.76
N LEU A 543 -31.10 -38.36 5.41
CA LEU A 543 -29.87 -39.14 5.50
C LEU A 543 -30.17 -40.43 6.28
N GLY A 544 -29.76 -41.55 5.70
CA GLY A 544 -29.79 -42.86 6.32
C GLY A 544 -28.78 -42.96 7.46
N PRO A 545 -28.92 -43.98 8.31
CA PRO A 545 -27.97 -44.25 9.39
C PRO A 545 -26.57 -44.61 8.89
#